data_AF-A0A930FG39-F1
#
_entry.id   AF-A0A930FG39-F1
#
_cell.length_a   1.000
_cell.length_b   1.000
_cell.length_c   1.000
_cell.angle_alpha   90.00
_cell.angle_beta   90.00
_cell.angle_gamma   90.00
#
_symmetry.space_group_name_H-M   'P 1'
#
loop_
_entity.id
_entity.type
_entity.pdbx_description
1 polymer ?
#
loop_
_entity_poly.entity_id
_entity_poly.type
_entity_poly.pdbx_seq_one_letter_code
_entity_poly.pdbx_strand_id
1 'polypeptide(L)'
;ESMEGYIQRLENLEKIALDFEGVEKAFAIQAGRELRVMVQPEKIDDVRMVKVAHDIRERIENEMTYPGQIKVTLIREVRAQELAK
;
A
#
# COMPACT_ATOMS: atom_id res chain seq x y z
N GLU A 1 -8.69 -22.65 5.71
CA GLU A 1 -8.35 -21.41 6.44
C GLU A 1 -9.60 -20.83 7.05
N SER A 2 -9.54 -20.36 8.30
CA SER A 2 -10.69 -19.67 8.92
C SER A 2 -10.87 -18.28 8.29
N MET A 3 -12.10 -17.77 8.31
CA MET A 3 -12.40 -16.42 7.85
C MET A 3 -11.58 -15.36 8.61
N GLU A 4 -11.36 -15.60 9.91
CA GLU A 4 -10.50 -14.77 10.77
C GLU A 4 -9.04 -14.75 10.31
N GLY A 5 -8.48 -15.91 9.94
CA GLY A 5 -7.09 -15.98 9.45
C GLY A 5 -6.91 -15.23 8.14
N TYR A 6 -7.92 -15.24 7.27
CA TYR A 6 -7.89 -14.45 6.04
C TYR A 6 -7.93 -12.93 6.32
N ILE A 7 -8.80 -12.47 7.22
CA ILE A 7 -8.87 -11.06 7.61
C ILE A 7 -7.55 -10.61 8.24
N GLN A 8 -6.99 -11.39 9.15
CA GLN A 8 -5.73 -11.04 9.81
C GLN A 8 -4.57 -10.89 8.82
N ARG A 9 -4.54 -11.69 7.75
CA ARG A 9 -3.53 -11.54 6.69
C ARG A 9 -3.69 -10.23 5.93
N LEU A 10 -4.92 -9.84 5.58
CA LEU A 10 -5.15 -8.56 4.89
C LEU A 10 -4.73 -7.38 5.78
N GLU A 11 -5.08 -7.40 7.06
CA GLU A 11 -4.65 -6.37 8.00
C GLU A 11 -3.14 -6.30 8.14
N ASN A 12 -2.46 -7.45 8.19
CA ASN A 12 -0.99 -7.49 8.27
C ASN A 12 -0.36 -6.92 6.98
N LEU A 13 -0.92 -7.23 5.82
CA LEU A 13 -0.48 -6.69 4.53
C LEU A 13 -0.60 -5.16 4.48
N GLU A 14 -1.71 -4.62 4.98
CA GLU A 14 -1.92 -3.17 5.08
C GLU A 14 -0.96 -2.52 6.08
N LYS A 15 -0.75 -3.15 7.24
CA LYS A 15 0.19 -2.68 8.27
C LYS A 15 1.62 -2.56 7.75
N ILE A 16 2.10 -3.55 6.98
CA ILE A 16 3.44 -3.53 6.39
C ILE A 16 3.65 -2.24 5.57
N ALA A 17 2.67 -1.85 4.75
CA ALA A 17 2.77 -0.62 3.97
C ALA A 17 2.61 0.65 4.82
N LEU A 18 1.73 0.65 5.83
CA LEU A 18 1.50 1.81 6.71
C LEU A 18 2.73 2.18 7.54
N ASP A 19 3.62 1.24 7.83
CA ASP A 19 4.86 1.48 8.57
C ASP A 19 5.90 2.32 7.80
N PHE A 20 5.75 2.47 6.48
CA PHE A 20 6.69 3.25 5.67
C PHE A 20 6.44 4.75 5.82
N GLU A 21 7.51 5.52 6.04
CA GLU A 21 7.41 6.96 6.17
C GLU A 21 6.80 7.59 4.91
N GLY A 22 5.75 8.41 5.10
CA GLY A 22 5.07 9.10 4.01
C GLY A 22 3.93 8.29 3.37
N VAL A 23 3.69 7.06 3.80
CA VAL A 23 2.44 6.36 3.50
C VAL A 23 1.33 6.92 4.39
N GLU A 24 0.22 7.35 3.76
CA GLU A 24 -0.95 7.85 4.48
C GLU A 24 -1.98 6.73 4.71
N LYS A 25 -2.22 5.90 3.68
CA LYS A 25 -3.23 4.83 3.71
C LYS A 25 -2.76 3.64 2.89
N ALA A 26 -3.15 2.44 3.29
CA ALA A 26 -2.93 1.21 2.53
C ALA A 26 -4.19 0.36 2.55
N PHE A 27 -4.52 -0.25 1.41
CA PHE A 27 -5.72 -1.07 1.23
C PHE A 27 -5.40 -2.33 0.45
N ALA A 28 -5.68 -3.48 1.04
CA ALA A 28 -5.65 -4.76 0.36
C ALA A 28 -6.98 -4.96 -0.38
N ILE A 29 -6.93 -4.95 -1.72
CA ILE A 29 -8.09 -5.09 -2.59
C ILE A 29 -7.98 -6.36 -3.45
N GLN A 30 -9.02 -6.65 -4.24
CA GLN A 30 -9.07 -7.84 -5.09
C GLN A 30 -8.73 -9.14 -4.35
N ALA A 31 -9.39 -9.37 -3.21
CA ALA A 31 -9.14 -10.50 -2.33
C ALA A 31 -7.67 -10.63 -1.84
N GLY A 32 -6.98 -9.50 -1.66
CA GLY A 32 -5.59 -9.43 -1.21
C GLY A 32 -4.54 -9.64 -2.31
N ARG A 33 -4.95 -9.62 -3.58
CA ARG A 33 -4.04 -9.71 -4.74
C ARG A 33 -3.47 -8.38 -5.19
N GLU A 34 -4.03 -7.27 -4.74
CA GLU A 34 -3.50 -5.93 -4.99
C GLU A 34 -3.44 -5.16 -3.67
N LEU A 35 -2.30 -4.54 -3.41
CA LEU A 35 -2.11 -3.61 -2.31
C LEU A 35 -2.00 -2.20 -2.89
N ARG A 36 -2.99 -1.35 -2.57
CA ARG A 36 -3.03 0.03 -3.01
C ARG A 36 -2.60 0.95 -1.88
N VAL A 37 -1.59 1.77 -2.13
CA VAL A 37 -0.95 2.60 -1.12
C VAL A 37 -1.06 4.07 -1.53
N MET A 38 -1.69 4.89 -0.68
CA MET A 38 -1.73 6.34 -0.84
C MET A 38 -0.57 6.97 -0.09
N VAL A 39 0.16 7.86 -0.74
CA VAL A 39 1.31 8.55 -0.16
C VAL A 39 1.09 10.04 -0.03
N GLN A 40 1.76 10.64 0.96
CA GLN A 40 1.78 12.08 1.17
C GLN A 40 2.69 12.73 0.11
N PRO A 41 2.14 13.59 -0.79
CA PRO A 41 2.91 14.17 -1.88
C PRO A 41 4.06 15.07 -1.40
N GLU A 42 3.95 15.63 -0.20
CA GLU A 42 4.96 16.47 0.45
C GLU A 42 6.22 15.70 0.90
N LYS A 43 6.10 14.39 1.13
CA LYS A 43 7.18 13.54 1.67
C LYS A 43 7.79 12.61 0.63
N ILE A 44 6.97 12.15 -0.31
CA ILE A 44 7.36 11.21 -1.35
C ILE A 44 7.23 11.90 -2.71
N ASP A 45 8.37 12.07 -3.38
CA ASP A 45 8.44 12.51 -4.78
C ASP A 45 8.32 11.32 -5.75
N ASP A 46 8.27 11.61 -7.05
CA ASP A 46 8.03 10.58 -8.08
C ASP A 46 9.16 9.54 -8.14
N VAL A 47 10.41 9.94 -7.83
CA VAL A 47 11.56 9.03 -7.82
C VAL A 47 11.52 8.14 -6.59
N ARG A 48 11.25 8.73 -5.41
CA ARG A 48 11.08 8.00 -4.15
C ARG A 48 9.90 7.05 -4.21
N MET A 49 8.83 7.39 -4.93
CA MET A 49 7.66 6.53 -5.08
C MET A 49 8.02 5.17 -5.67
N VAL A 50 8.90 5.13 -6.68
CA VAL A 50 9.38 3.86 -7.27
C VAL A 50 10.13 3.03 -6.24
N LYS A 51 10.99 3.68 -5.44
CA LYS A 51 11.75 3.00 -4.38
C LYS A 51 10.83 2.47 -3.29
N VAL A 52 9.91 3.27 -2.77
CA VAL A 52 8.97 2.85 -1.72
C VAL A 52 8.09 1.68 -2.20
N ALA A 53 7.65 1.69 -3.47
CA ALA A 53 6.94 0.56 -4.04
C ALA A 53 7.77 -0.73 -4.03
N HIS A 54 9.06 -0.63 -4.36
CA HIS A 54 9.99 -1.75 -4.33
C HIS A 54 10.22 -2.25 -2.90
N ASP A 55 10.49 -1.35 -1.96
CA ASP A 55 10.79 -1.68 -0.57
C ASP A 55 9.57 -2.34 0.12
N ILE A 56 8.35 -1.86 -0.18
CA ILE A 56 7.09 -2.49 0.29
C ILE A 56 6.97 -3.91 -0.26
N ARG A 57 7.20 -4.11 -1.57
CA ARG A 57 7.17 -5.45 -2.19
C ARG A 57 8.16 -6.40 -1.51
N GLU A 58 9.41 -5.97 -1.32
CA GLU A 58 10.43 -6.80 -0.66
C GLU A 58 10.06 -7.15 0.78
N ARG A 59 9.51 -6.19 1.54
CA ARG A 59 9.08 -6.43 2.92
C ARG A 59 7.93 -7.44 2.99
N ILE A 60 6.97 -7.36 2.06
CA ILE A 60 5.89 -8.35 1.95
C ILE A 60 6.45 -9.75 1.63
N GLU A 61 7.39 -9.85 0.68
CA GLU A 61 8.04 -11.12 0.30
C GLU A 61 8.81 -11.75 1.49
N ASN A 62 9.40 -10.93 2.35
CA ASN A 62 10.19 -11.39 3.49
C ASN A 62 9.35 -11.74 4.74
N GLU A 63 8.30 -10.97 5.02
CA GLU A 63 7.52 -11.11 6.27
C GLU A 63 6.28 -12.00 6.12
N MET A 64 5.80 -12.22 4.89
CA MET A 64 4.55 -12.95 4.64
C MET A 64 4.71 -14.04 3.58
N THR A 65 4.23 -15.24 3.90
CA THR A 65 4.03 -16.27 2.87
C THR A 65 2.65 -16.09 2.23
N TYR A 66 2.62 -15.55 1.01
CA TYR A 66 1.39 -15.39 0.24
C TYR A 66 1.41 -16.26 -1.03
N PRO A 67 0.41 -17.12 -1.26
CA PRO A 67 0.42 -18.01 -2.42
C PRO A 67 0.13 -17.24 -3.71
N GLY A 68 1.17 -16.93 -4.50
CA GLY A 68 1.08 -16.21 -5.77
C GLY A 68 1.58 -14.77 -5.66
N GLN A 69 1.27 -13.95 -6.66
CA GLN A 69 1.78 -12.59 -6.74
C GLN A 69 0.81 -11.59 -6.09
N ILE A 70 1.37 -10.56 -5.47
CA ILE A 70 0.66 -9.37 -4.99
C ILE A 70 1.14 -8.19 -5.82
N LYS A 71 0.20 -7.45 -6.42
CA LYS A 71 0.51 -6.21 -7.13
C LYS A 71 0.53 -5.05 -6.14
N VAL A 72 1.66 -4.36 -6.01
CA VAL A 72 1.77 -3.15 -5.20
C VAL A 72 1.60 -1.92 -6.10
N THR A 73 0.59 -1.10 -5.82
CA THR A 73 0.31 0.13 -6.57
C THR A 73 0.37 1.33 -5.62
N LEU A 74 1.30 2.24 -5.86
CA LEU A 74 1.37 3.51 -5.15
C LEU A 74 0.60 4.59 -5.92
N ILE A 75 -0.11 5.43 -5.17
CA ILE A 75 -0.87 6.56 -5.70
C ILE A 75 -0.43 7.79 -4.94
N ARG A 76 0.14 8.75 -5.68
CA ARG A 76 0.43 10.10 -5.20
C ARG A 76 -0.61 11.03 -5.80
N GLU A 77 -1.36 11.72 -4.95
CA GLU A 77 -2.44 12.61 -5.39
C GLU A 77 -2.26 14.00 -4.77
N VAL A 78 -2.27 15.02 -5.61
CA VAL A 78 -2.37 16.42 -5.19
C VAL A 78 -3.76 16.91 -5.58
N ARG A 79 -4.55 17.38 -4.62
CA ARG A 79 -5.90 17.89 -4.85
C ARG A 79 -5.91 19.41 -4.71
N ALA A 80 -6.39 20.10 -5.73
CA ALA A 80 -6.75 21.52 -5.68
C ALA A 80 -8.25 21.64 -5.98
N GLN A 81 -8.96 22.48 -5.23
CA GLN A 81 -10.40 22.67 -5.35
C GLN A 81 -10.70 24.16 -5.29
N GLU A 82 -11.53 24.65 -6.21
CA GLU A 82 -12.00 26.03 -6.26
C GLU A 82 -13.52 26.03 -6.41
N LEU A 83 -14.19 26.98 -5.76
CA LEU A 83 -15.64 27.13 -5.82
C LEU A 83 -15.98 28.40 -6.60
N ALA A 84 -16.72 28.23 -7.71
CA ALA A 84 -17.32 29.35 -8.43
C ALA A 84 -18.70 29.68 -7.84
N LYS A 85 -19.13 30.94 -7.97
CA LYS A 85 -20.49 31.40 -7.65
C LYS A 85 -21.17 31.92 -8.92
#